data_AF-A0A0F8Z4Q8-F1
#
_entry.id   AF-A0A0F8Z4Q8-F1
#
_cell.length_a   1.000
_cell.length_b   1.000
_cell.length_c   1.000
_cell.angle_alpha   90.00
_cell.angle_beta   90.00
_cell.angle_gamma   90.00
#
_symmetry.space_group_name_H-M   'P 1'
#
loop_
_entity.id
_entity.type
_entity.pdbx_description
1 polymer ?
#
loop_
_entity_poly.entity_id
_entity_poly.type
_entity_poly.pdbx_seq_one_letter_code
_entity_poly.pdbx_strand_id
1 'polypeptide(L)'
;GRHIRNVITHIRSYISPKQSWTTLTVDARIGLSQGAIEDLQRSGIGPHDIAARILTGAEVAATSAGGSTHTPDGYVIPYFDFRGAIAPYYRIKILDPLGGPKYRALTGYPNHIYFPPGLGKVLKSSQANYIIITEGEKKAVCAVKCGFPCVALAGVDSWRNRQITLPKDTKLKAVKVGAGSVMQATIPSGDSNALVMQDSGIVAVGFHDLLDYMVGNNMEAIIIFDSDKGGVKSQVQRAAAQLGYELRYRGLPIINIRQLILPTVKSSKMGLDDYLVTQGVKSFAGILRSCRKKRIAFPRHPNPKTFIAGRLQKARLSRKETQDVSLSILMELETRGRRLRNTSTHDMFFFNDKTHMLMDVALGNPRIMLHDTAFGTYLYQEFNLAAIDQRVVGWLAAQFHGEPGVKEAVTHRVLALPASMPGC
;
A
#
# COMPACT_ATOMS: atom_id res chain seq x y z
N GLY A 1 -63.78 15.62 45.12
CA GLY A 1 -62.53 14.85 44.99
C GLY A 1 -62.26 14.69 43.51
N ARG A 2 -61.32 15.48 42.97
CA ARG A 2 -59.95 15.03 42.65
C ARG A 2 -59.95 14.17 41.38
N HIS A 3 -59.84 14.83 40.24
CA HIS A 3 -58.61 14.94 39.44
C HIS A 3 -58.61 13.89 38.31
N ILE A 4 -59.25 14.22 37.18
CA ILE A 4 -58.64 14.89 36.01
C ILE A 4 -57.90 13.86 35.13
N ARG A 5 -58.54 13.40 34.04
CA ARG A 5 -58.19 13.69 32.61
C ARG A 5 -59.03 12.85 31.64
N ASN A 6 -60.26 13.32 31.38
CA ASN A 6 -60.74 13.43 29.99
C ASN A 6 -59.78 14.44 29.30
N VAL A 7 -59.35 14.30 28.05
CA VAL A 7 -60.14 14.21 26.82
C VAL A 7 -59.22 13.61 25.75
N ILE A 8 -59.53 12.41 25.28
CA ILE A 8 -58.96 11.84 24.05
C ILE A 8 -59.94 12.17 22.94
N THR A 9 -59.67 13.23 22.18
CA THR A 9 -60.22 13.36 20.82
C THR A 9 -59.36 14.30 19.99
N HIS A 10 -58.83 13.73 18.90
CA HIS A 10 -58.48 14.35 17.63
C HIS A 10 -57.34 15.40 17.60
N ILE A 11 -56.22 15.03 16.96
CA ILE A 11 -55.76 15.62 15.70
C ILE A 11 -54.56 14.81 15.19
N ARG A 12 -54.76 14.13 14.05
CA ARG A 12 -53.68 13.74 13.14
C ARG A 12 -53.17 15.03 12.48
N SER A 13 -51.90 15.36 12.67
CA SER A 13 -50.98 15.97 11.70
C SER A 13 -49.80 16.62 12.45
N TYR A 14 -48.60 16.50 11.87
CA TYR A 14 -47.33 17.08 12.31
C TYR A 14 -46.60 16.40 13.48
N ILE A 15 -45.84 15.34 13.16
CA ILE A 15 -44.61 15.02 13.89
C ILE A 15 -43.45 15.03 12.88
N SER A 16 -42.70 16.12 12.92
CA SER A 16 -41.36 16.26 12.33
C SER A 16 -40.35 15.43 13.16
N PRO A 17 -39.28 14.85 12.57
CA PRO A 17 -38.33 14.03 13.31
C PRO A 17 -37.43 14.89 14.19
N LYS A 18 -37.33 14.53 15.47
CA LYS A 18 -36.38 15.10 16.44
C LYS A 18 -34.95 15.02 15.89
N GLN A 19 -34.36 16.18 15.63
CA GLN A 19 -32.94 16.37 15.37
C GLN A 19 -32.09 15.88 16.55
N SER A 20 -30.94 15.29 16.19
CA SER A 20 -29.88 14.79 17.06
C SER A 20 -29.09 15.93 17.73
N TRP A 21 -29.32 16.16 19.02
CA TRP A 21 -28.61 17.18 19.81
C TRP A 21 -27.55 16.61 20.75
N THR A 22 -27.30 15.29 20.75
CA THR A 22 -26.40 14.64 21.73
C THR A 22 -24.95 14.47 21.28
N THR A 23 -24.60 14.69 20.01
CA THR A 23 -23.23 14.52 19.51
C THR A 23 -22.39 15.81 19.54
N LEU A 24 -23.02 16.99 19.60
CA LEU A 24 -22.33 18.29 19.52
C LEU A 24 -21.55 18.67 20.81
N THR A 25 -21.84 18.05 21.95
CA THR A 25 -21.30 18.49 23.25
C THR A 25 -19.94 17.88 23.64
N VAL A 26 -19.47 16.85 22.95
CA VAL A 26 -18.19 16.18 23.27
C VAL A 26 -17.02 16.73 22.44
N ASP A 27 -17.30 17.23 21.23
CA ASP A 27 -16.30 17.79 20.32
C ASP A 27 -15.89 19.22 20.69
N ALA A 28 -16.80 20.00 21.28
CA ALA A 28 -16.53 21.37 21.74
C ALA A 28 -15.47 21.46 22.87
N ARG A 29 -15.14 20.34 23.54
CA ARG A 29 -14.16 20.33 24.64
C ARG A 29 -12.70 20.29 24.18
N ILE A 30 -12.43 20.02 22.90
CA ILE A 30 -11.06 19.92 22.37
C ILE A 30 -10.52 21.30 21.95
N GLY A 31 -11.38 22.33 21.87
CA GLY A 31 -10.98 23.70 21.48
C GLY A 31 -10.59 23.83 20.00
N LEU A 32 -11.00 22.88 19.15
CA LEU A 32 -10.84 22.98 17.70
C LEU A 32 -11.80 24.01 17.11
N SER A 33 -11.40 24.60 15.98
CA SER A 33 -12.28 25.48 15.21
C SER A 33 -13.47 24.72 14.63
N GLN A 34 -14.57 25.44 14.38
CA GLN A 34 -15.75 24.88 13.74
C GLN A 34 -15.42 24.31 12.35
N GLY A 35 -14.57 24.98 11.58
CA GLY A 35 -14.12 24.50 10.27
C GLY A 35 -13.32 23.19 10.35
N ALA A 36 -12.51 22.99 11.40
CA ALA A 36 -11.79 21.73 11.61
C ALA A 36 -12.75 20.57 11.92
N ILE A 37 -13.77 20.82 12.75
CA ILE A 37 -14.81 19.83 13.08
C ILE A 37 -15.59 19.44 11.81
N GLU A 38 -16.03 20.42 11.02
CA GLU A 38 -16.74 20.19 9.77
C GLU A 38 -15.89 19.41 8.74
N ASP A 39 -14.59 19.73 8.63
CA ASP A 39 -13.68 18.98 7.76
C ASP A 39 -13.61 17.50 8.15
N LEU A 40 -13.48 17.19 9.44
CA LEU A 40 -13.44 15.82 9.94
C LEU A 40 -14.78 15.09 9.69
N GLN A 41 -15.90 15.77 9.94
CA GLN A 41 -17.24 15.22 9.75
C GLN A 41 -17.53 14.87 8.29
N ARG A 42 -16.98 15.61 7.31
CA ARG A 42 -17.08 15.25 5.88
C ARG A 42 -16.51 13.87 5.57
N SER A 43 -15.49 13.42 6.31
CA SER A 43 -14.91 12.07 6.19
C SER A 43 -15.57 11.05 7.14
N GLY A 44 -16.68 11.39 7.79
CA GLY A 44 -17.41 10.52 8.72
C GLY A 44 -16.75 10.33 10.08
N ILE A 45 -15.75 11.16 10.42
CA ILE A 45 -14.96 11.04 11.65
C ILE A 45 -15.11 12.27 12.54
N GLY A 46 -14.97 12.07 13.86
CA GLY A 46 -14.92 13.15 14.84
C GLY A 46 -13.49 13.45 15.28
N PRO A 47 -13.25 14.60 15.92
CA PRO A 47 -11.97 14.96 16.56
C PRO A 47 -11.34 13.87 17.42
N HIS A 48 -12.15 13.19 18.25
CA HIS A 48 -11.67 12.12 19.13
C HIS A 48 -11.20 10.87 18.37
N ASP A 49 -11.80 10.57 17.20
CA ASP A 49 -11.48 9.37 16.42
C ASP A 49 -10.04 9.42 15.88
N ILE A 50 -9.56 10.61 15.52
CA ILE A 50 -8.21 10.87 15.00
C ILE A 50 -7.25 11.42 16.07
N ALA A 51 -7.73 11.58 17.32
CA ALA A 51 -7.03 12.28 18.40
C ALA A 51 -6.53 13.68 17.99
N ALA A 52 -7.37 14.43 17.26
CA ALA A 52 -7.01 15.76 16.77
C ALA A 52 -6.66 16.70 17.94
N ARG A 53 -5.62 17.51 17.74
CA ARG A 53 -5.19 18.57 18.68
C ARG A 53 -5.25 19.94 18.02
N ILE A 54 -5.38 20.98 18.85
CA ILE A 54 -5.37 22.38 18.40
C ILE A 54 -4.05 22.67 17.70
N LEU A 55 -4.10 23.36 16.57
CA LEU A 55 -2.91 23.84 15.88
C LEU A 55 -2.40 25.12 16.54
N THR A 56 -1.17 25.09 17.02
CA THR A 56 -0.48 26.24 17.65
C THR A 56 0.62 26.79 16.74
N GLY A 57 1.05 28.03 17.02
CA GLY A 57 2.16 28.67 16.30
C GLY A 57 3.47 27.86 16.33
N ALA A 58 3.73 27.10 17.40
CA ALA A 58 4.91 26.24 17.52
C ALA A 58 4.89 25.09 16.49
N GLU A 59 3.75 24.45 16.29
CA GLU A 59 3.61 23.36 15.32
C GLU A 59 3.66 23.86 13.87
N VAL A 60 3.14 25.07 13.64
CA VAL A 60 3.25 25.77 12.36
C VAL A 60 4.71 26.10 12.05
N ALA A 61 5.49 26.57 13.03
CA ALA A 61 6.91 26.82 12.86
C ALA A 61 7.70 25.52 12.59
N ALA A 62 7.43 24.46 13.36
CA ALA A 62 8.12 23.16 13.24
C ALA A 62 7.89 22.44 11.91
N THR A 63 6.79 22.74 11.21
CA THR A 63 6.44 22.19 9.90
C THR A 63 6.76 23.13 8.73
N SER A 64 7.57 24.17 9.00
CA SER A 64 7.93 25.22 8.03
C SER A 64 6.70 25.88 7.38
N ALA A 65 5.60 25.98 8.14
CA ALA A 65 4.41 26.74 7.78
C ALA A 65 4.40 28.16 8.35
N GLY A 66 5.37 28.49 9.20
CA GLY A 66 5.58 29.81 9.76
C GLY A 66 6.24 30.76 8.76
N GLY A 67 5.43 31.42 7.94
CA GLY A 67 5.82 32.62 7.18
C GLY A 67 4.87 33.80 7.42
N SER A 68 3.90 33.63 8.33
CA SER A 68 2.79 34.54 8.56
C SER A 68 2.69 34.84 10.07
N THR A 69 2.36 36.08 10.42
CA THR A 69 2.06 36.51 11.80
C THR A 69 0.78 35.88 12.37
N HIS A 70 0.00 35.19 11.52
CA HIS A 70 -1.23 34.51 11.87
C HIS A 70 -1.08 32.98 11.81
N THR A 71 -1.60 32.29 12.83
CA THR A 71 -1.71 30.83 12.85
C THR A 71 -2.89 30.44 11.95
N PRO A 72 -2.69 29.69 10.85
CA PRO A 72 -3.77 29.34 9.93
C PRO A 72 -4.75 28.36 10.58
N ASP A 73 -6.00 28.37 10.12
CA ASP A 73 -7.02 27.44 10.60
C ASP A 73 -6.68 25.99 10.17
N GLY A 74 -6.78 25.07 11.12
CA GLY A 74 -6.29 23.72 10.98
C GLY A 74 -6.25 22.91 12.27
N TYR A 75 -5.69 21.71 12.18
CA TYR A 75 -5.55 20.81 13.32
C TYR A 75 -4.30 19.94 13.19
N VAL A 76 -3.83 19.46 14.33
CA VAL A 76 -2.70 18.55 14.46
C VAL A 76 -3.22 17.12 14.49
N ILE A 77 -2.56 16.25 13.73
CA ILE A 77 -2.81 14.81 13.65
C ILE A 77 -1.62 14.10 14.33
N PRO A 78 -1.78 13.61 15.57
CA PRO A 78 -0.74 12.83 16.25
C PRO A 78 -0.51 11.50 15.57
N TYR A 79 0.74 11.04 15.56
CA TYR A 79 1.06 9.68 15.16
C TYR A 79 1.26 8.79 16.39
N PHE A 80 0.96 7.51 16.20
CA PHE A 80 1.14 6.48 17.20
C PHE A 80 2.03 5.41 16.61
N ASP A 81 2.71 4.63 17.46
CA ASP A 81 3.37 3.41 17.03
C ASP A 81 2.37 2.28 16.82
N PHE A 82 2.86 1.12 16.34
CA PHE A 82 2.01 -0.05 16.11
C PHE A 82 1.32 -0.57 17.39
N ARG A 83 1.87 -0.28 18.58
CA ARG A 83 1.32 -0.68 19.88
C ARG A 83 0.28 0.31 20.40
N GLY A 84 0.13 1.46 19.76
CA GLY A 84 -0.77 2.54 20.16
C GLY A 84 -0.17 3.55 21.13
N ALA A 85 1.14 3.52 21.38
CA ALA A 85 1.82 4.56 22.14
C ALA A 85 2.04 5.79 21.26
N ILE A 86 2.05 6.99 21.87
CA ILE A 86 2.26 8.24 21.14
C ILE A 86 3.68 8.26 20.57
N ALA A 87 3.79 8.45 19.26
CA ALA A 87 5.07 8.67 18.61
C ALA A 87 5.47 10.16 18.70
N PRO A 88 6.77 10.50 18.76
CA PRO A 88 7.27 11.88 18.71
C PRO A 88 7.21 12.45 17.27
N TYR A 89 6.07 12.24 16.60
CA TYR A 89 5.82 12.67 15.24
C TYR A 89 4.35 13.07 15.09
N TYR A 90 4.09 14.04 14.23
CA TYR A 90 2.75 14.49 13.90
C TYR A 90 2.76 15.17 12.54
N ARG A 91 1.56 15.30 11.96
CA ARG A 91 1.33 16.13 10.79
C ARG A 91 0.28 17.17 11.10
N ILE A 92 0.29 18.27 10.36
CA ILE A 92 -0.73 19.30 10.47
C ILE A 92 -1.56 19.33 9.20
N LYS A 93 -2.85 19.56 9.38
CA LYS A 93 -3.80 19.81 8.30
C LYS A 93 -4.20 21.28 8.35
N ILE A 94 -3.88 22.02 7.30
CA ILE A 94 -4.28 23.41 7.09
C ILE A 94 -5.53 23.41 6.20
N LEU A 95 -6.59 24.10 6.63
CA LEU A 95 -7.87 24.13 5.91
C LEU A 95 -7.79 25.04 4.68
N ASP A 96 -7.26 26.25 4.87
CA ASP A 96 -6.99 27.21 3.79
C ASP A 96 -5.48 27.47 3.67
N PRO A 97 -4.77 26.69 2.83
CA PRO A 97 -3.32 26.77 2.79
C PRO A 97 -2.76 27.96 1.98
N LEU A 98 -3.55 28.95 1.55
CA LEU A 98 -3.10 30.10 0.75
C LEU A 98 -2.16 29.70 -0.42
N GLY A 99 -2.51 28.63 -1.14
CA GLY A 99 -1.73 28.08 -2.25
C GLY A 99 -0.66 27.03 -1.87
N GLY A 100 -0.39 26.83 -0.58
CA GLY A 100 0.52 25.80 -0.08
C GLY A 100 -0.08 24.39 0.03
N PRO A 101 0.73 23.40 0.46
CA PRO A 101 0.24 22.04 0.70
C PRO A 101 -0.73 21.99 1.88
N LYS A 102 -1.86 21.30 1.67
CA LYS A 102 -2.92 21.08 2.67
C LYS A 102 -2.44 20.31 3.91
N TYR A 103 -1.54 19.34 3.72
CA TYR A 103 -0.97 18.55 4.81
C TYR A 103 0.53 18.80 4.86
N ARG A 104 1.06 19.09 6.06
CA ARG A 104 2.49 19.32 6.28
C ARG A 104 3.02 18.40 7.37
N ALA A 105 4.28 18.02 7.22
CA ALA A 105 5.01 17.16 8.13
C ALA A 105 6.16 17.92 8.77
N LEU A 106 6.70 17.39 9.86
CA LEU A 106 7.88 17.92 10.51
C LEU A 106 9.08 17.92 9.55
N THR A 107 9.79 19.04 9.48
CA THR A 107 10.95 19.20 8.59
C THR A 107 12.14 18.39 9.13
N GLY A 108 12.79 17.61 8.27
CA GLY A 108 13.95 16.78 8.62
C GLY A 108 13.63 15.45 9.31
N TYR A 109 12.34 15.11 9.48
CA TYR A 109 11.91 13.81 10.01
C TYR A 109 11.63 12.82 8.87
N PRO A 110 11.89 11.52 9.09
CA PRO A 110 11.53 10.48 8.13
C PRO A 110 10.00 10.36 8.00
N ASN A 111 9.57 9.67 6.94
CA ASN A 111 8.16 9.31 6.80
C ASN A 111 7.79 8.31 7.90
N HIS A 112 6.54 8.37 8.34
CA HIS A 112 5.98 7.44 9.32
C HIS A 112 4.75 6.77 8.73
N ILE A 113 4.55 5.49 9.06
CA ILE A 113 3.26 4.85 8.86
C ILE A 113 2.30 5.40 9.91
N TYR A 114 1.10 5.77 9.46
CA TYR A 114 0.06 6.23 10.36
C TYR A 114 -0.75 5.04 10.88
N PHE A 115 -0.67 4.81 12.18
CA PHE A 115 -1.48 3.83 12.91
C PHE A 115 -2.63 4.57 13.61
N PRO A 116 -3.89 4.37 13.19
CA PRO A 116 -5.03 5.01 13.86
C PRO A 116 -5.20 4.54 15.32
N PRO A 117 -5.61 5.41 16.26
CA PRO A 117 -5.76 5.06 17.69
C PRO A 117 -6.65 3.82 17.95
N GLY A 118 -7.67 3.61 17.11
CA GLY A 118 -8.60 2.48 17.24
C GLY A 118 -8.09 1.15 16.67
N LEU A 119 -6.95 1.13 15.98
CA LEU A 119 -6.50 -0.03 15.20
C LEU A 119 -6.35 -1.29 16.06
N GLY A 120 -5.69 -1.19 17.21
CA GLY A 120 -5.48 -2.34 18.10
C GLY A 120 -6.78 -2.96 18.62
N LYS A 121 -7.81 -2.13 18.84
CA LYS A 121 -9.15 -2.62 19.24
C LYS A 121 -9.84 -3.35 18.08
N VAL A 122 -9.72 -2.83 16.86
CA VAL A 122 -10.30 -3.45 15.66
C VAL A 122 -9.60 -4.77 15.34
N LEU A 123 -8.27 -4.83 15.40
CA LEU A 123 -7.52 -6.06 15.17
C LEU A 123 -7.94 -7.18 16.14
N LYS A 124 -8.14 -6.84 17.42
CA LYS A 124 -8.60 -7.80 18.44
C LYS A 124 -10.06 -8.22 18.26
N SER A 125 -10.96 -7.28 17.98
CA SER A 125 -12.41 -7.53 17.92
C SER A 125 -12.87 -8.17 16.62
N SER A 126 -12.30 -7.76 15.48
CA SER A 126 -12.69 -8.27 14.17
C SER A 126 -12.11 -9.66 13.86
N GLN A 127 -11.05 -10.06 14.57
CA GLN A 127 -10.22 -11.22 14.23
C GLN A 127 -9.85 -11.27 12.73
N ALA A 128 -9.74 -10.10 12.11
CA ALA A 128 -9.48 -9.99 10.69
C ALA A 128 -8.06 -10.49 10.40
N ASN A 129 -7.95 -11.40 9.44
CA ASN A 129 -6.68 -11.89 8.92
C ASN A 129 -6.13 -11.00 7.78
N TYR A 130 -6.39 -9.70 7.83
CA TYR A 130 -5.93 -8.73 6.83
C TYR A 130 -5.72 -7.34 7.45
N ILE A 131 -4.92 -6.51 6.79
CA ILE A 131 -4.75 -5.09 7.09
C ILE A 131 -4.88 -4.29 5.78
N ILE A 132 -5.69 -3.23 5.82
CA ILE A 132 -5.85 -2.31 4.69
C ILE A 132 -4.76 -1.24 4.76
N ILE A 133 -4.06 -1.01 3.66
CA ILE A 133 -3.10 0.09 3.50
C ILE A 133 -3.70 1.12 2.56
N THR A 134 -3.99 2.31 3.08
CA THR A 134 -4.56 3.43 2.31
C THR A 134 -3.62 4.62 2.23
N GLU A 135 -3.96 5.59 1.39
CA GLU A 135 -3.38 6.93 1.41
C GLU A 135 -4.23 7.86 2.28
N GLY A 136 -3.60 8.57 3.23
CA GLY A 136 -4.23 9.62 4.03
C GLY A 136 -4.83 9.15 5.35
N GLU A 137 -4.56 9.92 6.41
CA GLU A 137 -4.87 9.59 7.79
C GLU A 137 -6.38 9.50 8.04
N LYS A 138 -7.15 10.47 7.51
CA LYS A 138 -8.62 10.49 7.65
C LYS A 138 -9.28 9.23 7.12
N LYS A 139 -8.75 8.69 6.01
CA LYS A 139 -9.25 7.47 5.36
C LYS A 139 -9.07 6.25 6.25
N ALA A 140 -7.88 6.12 6.85
CA ALA A 140 -7.60 5.01 7.77
C ALA A 140 -8.42 5.09 9.06
N VAL A 141 -8.58 6.29 9.63
CA VAL A 141 -9.44 6.48 10.81
C VAL A 141 -10.89 6.13 10.49
N CYS A 142 -11.42 6.57 9.35
CA CYS A 142 -12.77 6.23 8.92
C CYS A 142 -12.98 4.72 8.77
N ALA A 143 -12.03 4.02 8.13
CA ALA A 143 -12.06 2.57 8.00
C ALA A 143 -12.00 1.84 9.36
N VAL A 144 -11.12 2.27 10.26
CA VAL A 144 -11.00 1.73 11.62
C VAL A 144 -12.29 1.96 12.42
N LYS A 145 -12.88 3.16 12.34
CA LYS A 145 -14.17 3.47 12.96
C LYS A 145 -15.29 2.56 12.44
N CYS A 146 -15.24 2.21 11.16
CA CYS A 146 -16.17 1.28 10.51
C CYS A 146 -15.88 -0.20 10.79
N GLY A 147 -14.86 -0.52 11.62
CA GLY A 147 -14.52 -1.90 12.00
C GLY A 147 -13.57 -2.61 11.03
N PHE A 148 -12.90 -1.90 10.13
CA PHE A 148 -11.91 -2.47 9.22
C PHE A 148 -10.49 -2.09 9.65
N PRO A 149 -9.59 -3.06 9.90
CA PRO A 149 -8.21 -2.76 10.30
C PRO A 149 -7.49 -2.04 9.15
N CYS A 150 -7.06 -0.81 9.40
CA CYS A 150 -6.48 0.04 8.36
C CYS A 150 -5.34 0.89 8.92
N VAL A 151 -4.29 1.04 8.11
CA VAL A 151 -3.15 1.94 8.31
C VAL A 151 -3.05 2.89 7.11
N ALA A 152 -2.45 4.06 7.31
CA ALA A 152 -2.27 5.02 6.23
C ALA A 152 -0.81 5.31 5.93
N LEU A 153 -0.54 5.60 4.65
CA LEU A 153 0.64 6.33 4.21
C LEU A 153 0.28 7.81 4.06
N ALA A 154 1.22 8.69 4.40
CA ALA A 154 1.08 10.14 4.20
C ALA A 154 0.87 10.55 2.71
N GLY A 155 1.29 9.68 1.80
CA GLY A 155 1.15 9.73 0.35
C GLY A 155 1.47 8.35 -0.23
N VAL A 156 1.11 8.08 -1.49
CA VAL A 156 1.23 6.74 -2.10
C VAL A 156 2.66 6.18 -2.13
N ASP A 157 3.67 7.06 -2.11
CA ASP A 157 5.09 6.72 -2.06
C ASP A 157 5.72 6.95 -0.67
N SER A 158 4.96 7.37 0.33
CA SER A 158 5.51 7.72 1.65
C SER A 158 5.84 6.51 2.53
N TRP A 159 5.80 5.30 1.98
CA TRP A 159 6.35 4.10 2.62
C TRP A 159 7.88 4.03 2.52
N ARG A 160 8.50 4.84 1.63
CA ARG A 160 9.95 5.02 1.52
C ARG A 160 10.37 6.43 1.93
N ASN A 161 11.52 6.56 2.56
CA ASN A 161 12.15 7.84 2.82
C ASN A 161 12.99 8.26 1.62
N ARG A 162 13.06 9.56 1.39
CA ARG A 162 13.94 10.16 0.37
C ARG A 162 15.17 10.84 0.98
N GLN A 163 15.25 10.84 2.31
CA GLN A 163 16.33 11.44 3.08
C GLN A 163 17.05 10.32 3.83
N ILE A 164 18.37 10.34 3.79
CA ILE A 164 19.22 9.41 4.54
C ILE A 164 19.90 10.26 5.62
N THR A 165 19.65 9.93 6.88
CA THR A 165 20.33 10.55 8.01
C THR A 165 21.62 9.78 8.29
N LEU A 166 22.74 10.51 8.37
CA LEU A 166 24.06 9.94 8.63
C LEU A 166 24.56 10.44 9.99
N PRO A 167 25.31 9.63 10.77
CA PRO A 167 25.97 10.09 11.98
C PRO A 167 26.84 11.32 11.73
N LYS A 168 26.97 12.21 12.71
CA LYS A 168 27.74 13.47 12.59
C LYS A 168 29.19 13.26 12.14
N ASP A 169 29.79 12.14 12.52
CA ASP A 169 31.19 11.80 12.19
C ASP A 169 31.36 11.12 10.82
N THR A 170 30.31 11.09 10.00
CA THR A 170 30.36 10.49 8.66
C THR A 170 31.18 11.37 7.72
N LYS A 171 32.26 10.80 7.18
CA LYS A 171 33.10 11.51 6.21
C LYS A 171 32.48 11.38 4.83
N LEU A 172 32.01 12.49 4.27
CA LEU A 172 31.53 12.56 2.89
C LEU A 172 32.69 12.93 1.96
N LYS A 173 32.97 12.09 0.96
CA LYS A 173 33.95 12.35 -0.08
C LYS A 173 33.29 12.24 -1.45
N ALA A 174 33.47 13.24 -2.30
CA ALA A 174 33.10 13.12 -3.70
C ALA A 174 34.08 12.17 -4.40
N VAL A 175 33.56 11.06 -4.93
CA VAL A 175 34.30 10.08 -5.70
C VAL A 175 33.86 10.18 -7.15
N LYS A 176 34.82 10.28 -8.08
CA LYS A 176 34.51 10.19 -9.51
C LYS A 176 34.22 8.73 -9.86
N VAL A 177 33.05 8.48 -10.43
CA VAL A 177 32.66 7.18 -10.99
C VAL A 177 32.28 7.40 -12.44
N GLY A 178 33.19 7.06 -13.36
CA GLY A 178 33.05 7.36 -14.79
C GLY A 178 33.02 8.87 -15.06
N ALA A 179 32.08 9.32 -15.90
CA ALA A 179 31.85 10.73 -16.20
C ALA A 179 31.05 11.49 -15.12
N GLY A 180 30.62 10.82 -14.05
CA GLY A 180 29.85 11.42 -12.95
C GLY A 180 30.63 11.50 -11.64
N SER A 181 30.15 12.33 -10.71
CA SER A 181 30.56 12.34 -9.31
C SER A 181 29.48 11.68 -8.45
N VAL A 182 29.89 10.81 -7.54
CA VAL A 182 29.04 10.21 -6.50
C VAL A 182 29.61 10.57 -5.12
N MET A 183 28.74 10.75 -4.13
CA MET A 183 29.18 11.01 -2.75
C MET A 183 29.37 9.67 -2.02
N GLN A 184 30.61 9.37 -1.64
CA GLN A 184 30.95 8.25 -0.77
C GLN A 184 30.87 8.72 0.69
N ALA A 185 30.03 8.05 1.47
CA ALA A 185 29.94 8.25 2.92
C ALA A 185 30.75 7.15 3.64
N THR A 186 31.77 7.53 4.40
CA THR A 186 32.52 6.62 5.28
C THR A 186 32.02 6.78 6.71
N ILE A 187 31.35 5.75 7.21
CA ILE A 187 30.83 5.69 8.58
C ILE A 187 31.94 5.17 9.51
N PRO A 188 32.14 5.72 10.72
CA PRO A 188 33.13 5.23 11.67
C PRO A 188 32.90 3.76 12.05
N SER A 189 33.96 2.97 12.03
CA SER A 189 33.96 1.56 12.42
C SER A 189 33.82 1.44 13.95
N GLY A 190 32.58 1.37 14.42
CA GLY A 190 32.24 1.18 15.83
C GLY A 190 30.77 0.84 16.05
N ASP A 191 29.90 1.20 15.11
CA ASP A 191 28.48 0.87 15.15
C ASP A 191 28.13 -0.20 14.10
N SER A 192 28.14 -1.47 14.50
CA SER A 192 27.58 -2.56 13.69
C SER A 192 26.11 -2.30 13.29
N ASN A 193 25.42 -1.42 14.05
CA ASN A 193 24.07 -0.93 13.79
C ASN A 193 23.98 0.13 12.68
N ALA A 194 25.08 0.75 12.26
CA ALA A 194 25.05 1.75 11.19
C ALA A 194 24.82 1.14 9.79
N LEU A 195 25.10 -0.15 9.60
CA LEU A 195 24.71 -0.89 8.39
C LEU A 195 23.22 -1.26 8.40
N VAL A 196 22.62 -1.50 9.57
CA VAL A 196 21.17 -1.72 9.74
C VAL A 196 20.37 -0.43 9.40
N MET A 197 20.99 0.74 9.55
CA MET A 197 20.43 2.02 9.10
C MET A 197 20.27 2.13 7.57
N GLN A 198 20.93 1.27 6.77
CA GLN A 198 20.72 1.29 5.31
C GLN A 198 19.34 0.77 4.92
N ASP A 199 18.78 -0.24 5.59
CA ASP A 199 17.43 -0.74 5.28
C ASP A 199 16.32 -0.04 6.08
N SER A 200 16.65 0.41 7.30
CA SER A 200 15.73 1.14 8.18
C SER A 200 15.53 2.60 7.75
N GLY A 201 16.60 3.24 7.23
CA GLY A 201 16.56 4.61 6.74
C GLY A 201 15.83 4.76 5.40
N ILE A 202 15.65 3.67 4.64
CA ILE A 202 14.97 3.69 3.34
C ILE A 202 13.45 3.61 3.46
N VAL A 203 12.91 3.01 4.53
CA VAL A 203 11.45 2.83 4.70
C VAL A 203 10.88 3.65 5.84
N ALA A 204 9.58 3.92 5.78
CA ALA A 204 8.89 4.67 6.81
C ALA A 204 8.99 4.00 8.18
N VAL A 205 9.08 4.83 9.22
CA VAL A 205 9.08 4.36 10.60
C VAL A 205 7.77 3.63 10.89
N GLY A 206 7.87 2.47 11.55
CA GLY A 206 6.75 1.55 11.82
C GLY A 206 6.43 0.58 10.68
N PHE A 207 7.03 0.72 9.50
CA PHE A 207 6.77 -0.21 8.38
C PHE A 207 7.28 -1.63 8.66
N HIS A 208 8.43 -1.76 9.32
CA HIS A 208 8.94 -3.06 9.76
C HIS A 208 8.01 -3.73 10.79
N ASP A 209 7.61 -2.99 11.83
CA ASP A 209 6.72 -3.53 12.88
C ASP A 209 5.39 -4.03 12.30
N LEU A 210 4.82 -3.27 11.34
CA LEU A 210 3.64 -3.68 10.61
C LEU A 210 3.87 -5.00 9.84
N LEU A 211 4.98 -5.10 9.12
CA LEU A 211 5.30 -6.27 8.32
C LEU A 211 5.58 -7.50 9.17
N ASP A 212 6.35 -7.37 10.24
CA ASP A 212 6.64 -8.47 11.16
C ASP A 212 5.35 -9.01 11.78
N TYR A 213 4.42 -8.12 12.15
CA TYR A 213 3.11 -8.52 12.61
C TYR A 213 2.30 -9.25 11.52
N MET A 214 2.28 -8.73 10.30
CA MET A 214 1.52 -9.34 9.20
C MET A 214 2.09 -10.69 8.77
N VAL A 215 3.41 -10.83 8.71
CA VAL A 215 4.09 -12.09 8.38
C VAL A 215 3.88 -13.10 9.50
N GLY A 216 4.11 -12.70 10.75
CA GLY A 216 3.96 -13.58 11.92
C GLY A 216 2.53 -14.12 12.11
N ASN A 217 1.52 -13.36 11.69
CA ASN A 217 0.10 -13.75 11.77
C ASN A 217 -0.48 -14.21 10.42
N ASN A 218 0.34 -14.39 9.38
CA ASN A 218 -0.07 -14.77 8.02
C ASN A 218 -1.25 -13.93 7.47
N MET A 219 -1.15 -12.61 7.63
CA MET A 219 -2.21 -11.66 7.24
C MET A 219 -2.12 -11.26 5.78
N GLU A 220 -3.26 -10.87 5.20
CA GLU A 220 -3.35 -10.25 3.89
C GLU A 220 -3.10 -8.74 3.96
N ALA A 221 -2.27 -8.20 3.06
CA ALA A 221 -2.15 -6.77 2.78
C ALA A 221 -3.13 -6.37 1.68
N ILE A 222 -4.04 -5.44 1.98
CA ILE A 222 -5.02 -4.94 1.01
C ILE A 222 -4.74 -3.46 0.74
N ILE A 223 -4.12 -3.17 -0.40
CA ILE A 223 -3.78 -1.82 -0.84
C ILE A 223 -5.02 -1.18 -1.46
N ILE A 224 -5.45 -0.04 -0.91
CA ILE A 224 -6.55 0.77 -1.40
C ILE A 224 -6.07 2.20 -1.55
N PHE A 225 -5.73 2.60 -2.77
CA PHE A 225 -5.43 3.99 -3.09
C PHE A 225 -6.60 4.66 -3.78
N ASP A 226 -6.57 5.99 -3.79
CA ASP A 226 -7.63 6.77 -4.40
C ASP A 226 -7.81 6.42 -5.88
N SER A 227 -9.07 6.24 -6.27
CA SER A 227 -9.46 6.05 -7.66
C SER A 227 -9.96 7.34 -8.26
N ASP A 228 -9.63 7.59 -9.53
CA ASP A 228 -10.09 8.73 -10.31
C ASP A 228 -11.10 8.28 -11.40
N LYS A 229 -11.64 9.25 -12.17
CA LYS A 229 -12.49 8.97 -13.33
C LYS A 229 -11.73 8.09 -14.34
N GLY A 230 -12.22 6.88 -14.60
CA GLY A 230 -11.58 5.92 -15.50
C GLY A 230 -10.62 4.94 -14.84
N GLY A 231 -10.51 4.93 -13.50
CA GLY A 231 -9.71 3.96 -12.75
C GLY A 231 -8.57 4.61 -11.98
N VAL A 232 -7.46 3.89 -11.82
CA VAL A 232 -6.29 4.36 -11.05
C VAL A 232 -5.33 5.09 -11.99
N LYS A 233 -4.94 6.32 -11.65
CA LYS A 233 -3.88 7.05 -12.37
C LYS A 233 -2.60 6.22 -12.45
N SER A 234 -1.90 6.26 -13.58
CA SER A 234 -0.67 5.47 -13.79
C SER A 234 0.38 5.67 -12.71
N GLN A 235 0.50 6.88 -12.15
CA GLN A 235 1.44 7.16 -11.05
C GLN A 235 1.04 6.46 -9.75
N VAL A 236 -0.26 6.44 -9.43
CA VAL A 236 -0.82 5.76 -8.24
C VAL A 236 -0.72 4.25 -8.42
N GLN A 237 -1.01 3.74 -9.61
CA GLN A 237 -0.89 2.32 -9.92
C GLN A 237 0.57 1.85 -9.82
N ARG A 238 1.51 2.66 -10.32
CA ARG A 238 2.94 2.41 -10.14
C ARG A 238 3.32 2.36 -8.67
N ALA A 239 2.85 3.30 -7.86
CA ALA A 239 3.14 3.33 -6.43
C ALA A 239 2.59 2.08 -5.72
N ALA A 240 1.37 1.65 -6.05
CA ALA A 240 0.77 0.44 -5.53
C ALA A 240 1.58 -0.81 -5.91
N ALA A 241 2.02 -0.92 -7.17
CA ALA A 241 2.85 -2.04 -7.63
C ALA A 241 4.21 -2.08 -6.92
N GLN A 242 4.87 -0.91 -6.77
CA GLN A 242 6.15 -0.82 -6.06
C GLN A 242 6.01 -1.17 -4.57
N LEU A 243 4.94 -0.72 -3.90
CA LEU A 243 4.64 -1.14 -2.55
C LEU A 243 4.41 -2.66 -2.50
N GLY A 244 3.65 -3.22 -3.43
CA GLY A 244 3.44 -4.67 -3.54
C GLY A 244 4.75 -5.45 -3.67
N TYR A 245 5.69 -4.98 -4.49
CA TYR A 245 7.01 -5.60 -4.63
C TYR A 245 7.80 -5.55 -3.32
N GLU A 246 7.76 -4.42 -2.60
CA GLU A 246 8.44 -4.28 -1.31
C GLU A 246 7.83 -5.19 -0.24
N LEU A 247 6.50 -5.23 -0.14
CA LEU A 247 5.78 -6.13 0.76
C LEU A 247 6.17 -7.58 0.50
N ARG A 248 6.24 -7.96 -0.78
CA ARG A 248 6.67 -9.29 -1.19
C ARG A 248 8.11 -9.53 -0.79
N TYR A 249 9.04 -8.65 -1.16
CA TYR A 249 10.46 -8.77 -0.83
C TYR A 249 10.70 -9.03 0.65
N ARG A 250 9.91 -8.39 1.52
CA ARG A 250 9.99 -8.50 2.98
C ARG A 250 9.25 -9.69 3.59
N GLY A 251 8.73 -10.60 2.76
CA GLY A 251 8.28 -11.92 3.21
C GLY A 251 6.78 -12.18 3.09
N LEU A 252 5.95 -11.20 2.70
CA LEU A 252 4.53 -11.47 2.49
C LEU A 252 4.31 -12.31 1.21
N PRO A 253 3.60 -13.45 1.27
CA PRO A 253 3.29 -14.24 0.09
C PRO A 253 2.49 -13.43 -0.94
N ILE A 254 2.68 -13.69 -2.23
CA ILE A 254 1.95 -13.00 -3.31
C ILE A 254 0.42 -13.10 -3.15
N ILE A 255 -0.08 -14.25 -2.71
CA ILE A 255 -1.51 -14.52 -2.49
C ILE A 255 -2.11 -13.65 -1.36
N ASN A 256 -1.26 -13.14 -0.49
CA ASN A 256 -1.62 -12.28 0.63
C ASN A 256 -1.51 -10.79 0.25
N ILE A 257 -0.95 -10.43 -0.91
CA ILE A 257 -0.83 -9.04 -1.34
C ILE A 257 -1.89 -8.75 -2.40
N ARG A 258 -2.81 -7.85 -2.07
CA ARG A 258 -3.99 -7.54 -2.88
C ARG A 258 -4.13 -6.05 -3.08
N GLN A 259 -4.64 -5.66 -4.24
CA GLN A 259 -5.07 -4.31 -4.53
C GLN A 259 -6.58 -4.32 -4.76
N LEU A 260 -7.29 -3.47 -4.02
CA LEU A 260 -8.71 -3.21 -4.25
C LEU A 260 -8.85 -1.80 -4.81
N ILE A 261 -9.38 -1.72 -6.03
CA ILE A 261 -9.72 -0.46 -6.69
C ILE A 261 -11.19 -0.16 -6.37
N LEU A 262 -11.45 1.00 -5.78
CA LEU A 262 -12.81 1.41 -5.42
C LEU A 262 -13.63 1.73 -6.69
N PRO A 263 -14.88 1.27 -6.80
CA PRO A 263 -15.72 1.58 -7.93
C PRO A 263 -16.22 3.02 -7.82
N THR A 264 -15.95 3.84 -8.83
CA THR A 264 -16.32 5.27 -8.81
C THR A 264 -17.78 5.46 -9.20
N VAL A 265 -18.53 6.16 -8.35
CA VAL A 265 -19.92 6.59 -8.60
C VAL A 265 -19.89 8.10 -8.83
N LYS A 266 -20.31 8.58 -10.01
CA LYS A 266 -20.38 10.01 -10.41
C LYS A 266 -19.09 10.75 -10.84
N SER A 267 -18.12 10.06 -11.44
CA SER A 267 -16.97 10.70 -12.14
C SER A 267 -16.05 11.61 -11.30
N SER A 268 -16.23 11.66 -9.99
CA SER A 268 -15.33 12.32 -9.05
C SER A 268 -14.29 11.34 -8.51
N LYS A 269 -13.16 11.89 -8.03
CA LYS A 269 -12.18 11.15 -7.24
C LYS A 269 -12.90 10.49 -6.05
N MET A 270 -12.52 9.27 -5.72
CA MET A 270 -13.14 8.50 -4.63
C MET A 270 -12.06 7.95 -3.71
N GLY A 271 -12.06 8.47 -2.47
CA GLY A 271 -11.31 7.93 -1.35
C GLY A 271 -12.06 6.80 -0.64
N LEU A 272 -11.33 6.08 0.22
CA LEU A 272 -11.90 5.04 1.09
C LEU A 272 -12.92 5.61 2.09
N ASP A 273 -12.65 6.79 2.66
CA ASP A 273 -13.61 7.50 3.50
C ASP A 273 -14.85 7.91 2.72
N ASP A 274 -14.70 8.52 1.53
CA ASP A 274 -15.83 8.89 0.68
C ASP A 274 -16.71 7.67 0.36
N TYR A 275 -16.10 6.53 0.04
CA TYR A 275 -16.82 5.29 -0.26
C TYR A 275 -17.58 4.76 0.96
N LEU A 276 -16.94 4.73 2.13
CA LEU A 276 -17.58 4.26 3.37
C LEU A 276 -18.74 5.15 3.79
N VAL A 277 -18.61 6.48 3.63
CA VAL A 277 -19.67 7.44 3.96
C VAL A 277 -20.82 7.36 2.95
N THR A 278 -20.53 7.26 1.66
CA THR A 278 -21.57 7.33 0.61
C THR A 278 -22.24 5.98 0.31
N GLN A 279 -21.49 4.88 0.26
CA GLN A 279 -21.99 3.54 -0.08
C GLN A 279 -22.23 2.65 1.15
N GLY A 280 -21.64 3.02 2.29
CA GLY A 280 -21.81 2.32 3.56
C GLY A 280 -20.93 1.07 3.73
N VAL A 281 -20.85 0.64 4.98
CA VAL A 281 -20.04 -0.49 5.47
C VAL A 281 -20.38 -1.82 4.77
N LYS A 282 -21.69 -2.08 4.53
CA LYS A 282 -22.14 -3.34 3.91
C LYS A 282 -21.66 -3.47 2.46
N SER A 283 -21.74 -2.39 1.69
CA SER A 283 -21.24 -2.38 0.30
C SER A 283 -19.73 -2.60 0.26
N PHE A 284 -19.00 -1.91 1.12
CA PHE A 284 -17.54 -2.05 1.22
C PHE A 284 -17.13 -3.48 1.59
N ALA A 285 -17.77 -4.09 2.59
CA ALA A 285 -17.51 -5.48 2.97
C ALA A 285 -17.75 -6.46 1.81
N GLY A 286 -18.74 -6.20 0.95
CA GLY A 286 -19.02 -6.99 -0.25
C GLY A 286 -17.88 -6.94 -1.27
N ILE A 287 -17.41 -5.74 -1.63
CA ILE A 287 -16.31 -5.58 -2.60
C ILE A 287 -14.98 -6.10 -2.03
N LEU A 288 -14.75 -5.92 -0.73
CA LEU A 288 -13.58 -6.45 -0.04
C LEU A 288 -13.54 -7.98 -0.12
N ARG A 289 -14.67 -8.63 0.22
CA ARG A 289 -14.80 -10.09 0.11
C ARG A 289 -14.60 -10.57 -1.32
N SER A 290 -15.13 -9.87 -2.31
CA SER A 290 -14.95 -10.20 -3.73
C SER A 290 -13.47 -10.15 -4.15
N CYS A 291 -12.75 -9.09 -3.75
CA CYS A 291 -11.31 -8.97 -4.03
C CYS A 291 -10.48 -10.09 -3.38
N ARG A 292 -10.82 -10.47 -2.14
CA ARG A 292 -10.15 -11.55 -1.42
C ARG A 292 -10.38 -12.94 -2.02
N LYS A 293 -11.53 -13.16 -2.67
CA LYS A 293 -11.82 -14.41 -3.39
C LYS A 293 -11.06 -14.57 -4.70
N LYS A 294 -10.49 -13.50 -5.27
CA LYS A 294 -9.70 -13.59 -6.50
C LYS A 294 -8.46 -14.44 -6.26
N ARG A 295 -8.12 -15.29 -7.25
CA ARG A 295 -6.87 -16.07 -7.27
C ARG A 295 -5.66 -15.18 -7.01
N ILE A 296 -5.56 -14.11 -7.79
CA ILE A 296 -4.54 -13.07 -7.67
C ILE A 296 -5.23 -11.73 -7.81
N ALA A 297 -4.91 -10.82 -6.88
CA ALA A 297 -5.30 -9.42 -6.93
C ALA A 297 -4.08 -8.51 -6.74
N PHE A 298 -2.87 -9.00 -7.03
CA PHE A 298 -1.62 -8.27 -6.84
C PHE A 298 -1.60 -6.98 -7.70
N PRO A 299 -1.09 -5.85 -7.17
CA PRO A 299 -1.02 -4.59 -7.91
C PRO A 299 -0.09 -4.69 -9.12
N ARG A 300 -0.64 -4.54 -10.32
CA ARG A 300 0.13 -4.61 -11.57
C ARG A 300 0.81 -3.29 -11.88
N HIS A 301 2.06 -3.33 -12.31
CA HIS A 301 2.76 -2.15 -12.76
C HIS A 301 2.20 -1.69 -14.12
N PRO A 302 1.95 -0.39 -14.35
CA PRO A 302 1.33 0.09 -15.59
C PRO A 302 2.22 -0.12 -16.83
N ASN A 303 3.54 -0.11 -16.65
CA ASN A 303 4.51 -0.38 -17.71
C ASN A 303 5.74 -1.13 -17.13
N PRO A 304 5.66 -2.46 -16.96
CA PRO A 304 6.73 -3.23 -16.35
C PRO A 304 7.98 -3.25 -17.24
N LYS A 305 7.83 -3.26 -18.58
CA LYS A 305 8.93 -3.22 -19.53
C LYS A 305 9.91 -2.08 -19.27
N THR A 306 9.40 -0.85 -19.21
CA THR A 306 10.24 0.33 -18.97
C THR A 306 10.80 0.35 -17.54
N PHE A 307 10.04 -0.15 -16.57
CA PHE A 307 10.49 -0.23 -15.17
C PHE A 307 11.69 -1.18 -15.00
N ILE A 308 11.62 -2.38 -15.59
CA ILE A 308 12.69 -3.37 -15.54
C ILE A 308 13.90 -2.89 -16.35
N ALA A 309 13.68 -2.42 -17.58
CA ALA A 309 14.75 -1.89 -18.43
C ALA A 309 15.55 -0.77 -17.73
N GLY A 310 14.85 0.17 -17.07
CA GLY A 310 15.51 1.25 -16.32
C GLY A 310 16.34 0.76 -15.12
N ARG A 311 16.00 -0.40 -14.52
CA ARG A 311 16.81 -1.03 -13.47
C ARG A 311 18.03 -1.74 -14.07
N LEU A 312 17.88 -2.40 -15.21
CA LEU A 312 18.95 -3.14 -15.89
C LEU A 312 20.02 -2.22 -16.51
N GLN A 313 19.70 -0.96 -16.83
CA GLN A 313 20.67 0.01 -17.35
C GLN A 313 21.82 0.34 -16.39
N LYS A 314 21.71 0.00 -15.10
CA LYS A 314 22.79 0.19 -14.14
C LYS A 314 23.95 -0.76 -14.45
N ALA A 315 25.14 -0.20 -14.69
CA ALA A 315 26.36 -0.95 -15.01
C ALA A 315 26.67 -2.09 -14.00
N ARG A 316 26.31 -1.93 -12.73
CA ARG A 316 26.44 -2.97 -11.71
C ARG A 316 25.25 -2.96 -10.76
N LEU A 317 24.45 -4.01 -10.83
CA LEU A 317 23.43 -4.31 -9.81
C LEU A 317 24.06 -5.00 -8.61
N SER A 318 23.66 -4.59 -7.40
CA SER A 318 23.92 -5.33 -6.17
C SER A 318 23.12 -6.64 -6.13
N ARG A 319 23.47 -7.56 -5.21
CA ARG A 319 22.72 -8.82 -5.03
C ARG A 319 21.26 -8.56 -4.68
N LYS A 320 21.02 -7.62 -3.75
CA LYS A 320 19.68 -7.19 -3.33
C LYS A 320 18.88 -6.64 -4.52
N GLU A 321 19.43 -5.67 -5.26
CA GLU A 321 18.73 -5.11 -6.41
C GLU A 321 18.45 -6.16 -7.50
N THR A 322 19.36 -7.12 -7.71
CA THR A 322 19.15 -8.22 -8.66
C THR A 322 17.98 -9.10 -8.23
N GLN A 323 17.90 -9.44 -6.94
CA GLN A 323 16.78 -10.19 -6.36
C GLN A 323 15.46 -9.42 -6.48
N ASP A 324 15.46 -8.12 -6.19
CA ASP A 324 14.27 -7.25 -6.28
C ASP A 324 13.73 -7.18 -7.70
N VAL A 325 14.61 -6.98 -8.69
CA VAL A 325 14.24 -6.92 -10.11
C VAL A 325 13.64 -8.25 -10.55
N SER A 326 14.33 -9.36 -10.23
CA SER A 326 13.85 -10.70 -10.52
C SER A 326 12.46 -10.97 -9.90
N LEU A 327 12.29 -10.59 -8.64
CA LEU A 327 11.04 -10.81 -7.91
C LEU A 327 9.90 -10.00 -8.51
N SER A 328 10.16 -8.75 -8.93
CA SER A 328 9.17 -7.91 -9.61
C SER A 328 8.71 -8.51 -10.94
N ILE A 329 9.62 -9.16 -11.70
CA ILE A 329 9.27 -9.89 -12.93
C ILE A 329 8.37 -11.08 -12.60
N LEU A 330 8.72 -11.86 -11.58
CA LEU A 330 7.93 -13.01 -11.15
C LEU A 330 6.52 -12.59 -10.72
N MET A 331 6.37 -11.50 -9.97
CA MET A 331 5.05 -10.99 -9.56
C MET A 331 4.21 -10.58 -10.76
N GLU A 332 4.81 -9.95 -11.77
CA GLU A 332 4.13 -9.63 -13.02
C GLU A 332 3.70 -10.88 -13.79
N LEU A 333 4.55 -11.90 -13.88
CA LEU A 333 4.22 -13.19 -14.50
C LEU A 333 3.01 -13.85 -13.82
N GLU A 334 3.01 -13.89 -12.49
CA GLU A 334 1.90 -14.44 -11.70
C GLU A 334 0.58 -13.70 -11.98
N THR A 335 0.61 -12.38 -12.14
CA THR A 335 -0.61 -11.61 -12.48
C THR A 335 -1.13 -11.87 -13.90
N ARG A 336 -0.31 -12.43 -14.79
CA ARG A 336 -0.60 -12.65 -16.21
C ARG A 336 -0.87 -14.11 -16.55
N GLY A 337 -0.56 -15.02 -15.64
CA GLY A 337 -0.59 -16.45 -15.93
C GLY A 337 -0.42 -17.32 -14.70
N ARG A 338 0.00 -18.56 -14.95
CA ARG A 338 0.18 -19.60 -13.95
C ARG A 338 1.49 -20.33 -14.19
N ARG A 339 2.25 -20.55 -13.11
CA ARG A 339 3.37 -21.47 -13.12
C ARG A 339 2.86 -22.89 -12.88
N LEU A 340 3.24 -23.81 -13.76
CA LEU A 340 2.87 -25.21 -13.69
C LEU A 340 4.14 -26.05 -13.59
N ARG A 341 4.07 -27.13 -12.83
CA ARG A 341 5.11 -28.15 -12.75
C ARG A 341 4.52 -29.49 -13.14
N ASN A 342 5.21 -30.19 -14.02
CA ASN A 342 4.83 -31.55 -14.36
C ASN A 342 5.10 -32.47 -13.16
N THR A 343 4.09 -33.21 -12.72
CA THR A 343 4.23 -34.11 -11.57
C THR A 343 5.17 -35.28 -11.83
N SER A 344 5.31 -35.72 -13.09
CA SER A 344 6.16 -36.87 -13.45
C SER A 344 7.59 -36.46 -13.81
N THR A 345 7.76 -35.42 -14.63
CA THR A 345 9.09 -35.02 -15.13
C THR A 345 9.71 -33.88 -14.33
N HIS A 346 8.93 -33.20 -13.48
CA HIS A 346 9.30 -31.95 -12.80
C HIS A 346 9.63 -30.78 -13.73
N ASP A 347 9.32 -30.90 -15.03
CA ASP A 347 9.46 -29.80 -15.98
C ASP A 347 8.55 -28.63 -15.61
N MET A 348 9.06 -27.41 -15.78
CA MET A 348 8.33 -26.19 -15.48
C MET A 348 7.72 -25.60 -16.75
N PHE A 349 6.50 -25.10 -16.60
CA PHE A 349 5.77 -24.42 -17.67
C PHE A 349 5.17 -23.12 -17.14
N PHE A 350 4.98 -22.17 -18.06
CA PHE A 350 4.21 -20.97 -17.83
C PHE A 350 3.00 -20.95 -18.75
N PHE A 351 1.80 -20.93 -18.16
CA PHE A 351 0.55 -20.79 -18.89
C PHE A 351 0.11 -19.32 -18.86
N ASN A 352 0.06 -18.67 -20.02
CA ASN A 352 -0.41 -17.29 -20.13
C ASN A 352 -1.95 -17.27 -20.18
N ASP A 353 -2.58 -16.65 -19.18
CA ASP A 353 -4.03 -16.65 -19.04
C ASP A 353 -4.73 -15.81 -20.13
N LYS A 354 -4.02 -14.87 -20.79
CA LYS A 354 -4.57 -14.02 -21.86
C LYS A 354 -4.48 -14.66 -23.23
N THR A 355 -3.32 -15.23 -23.56
CA THR A 355 -3.07 -15.82 -24.90
C THR A 355 -3.40 -17.30 -24.96
N HIS A 356 -3.70 -17.92 -23.81
CA HIS A 356 -3.91 -19.37 -23.65
C HIS A 356 -2.73 -20.21 -24.16
N MET A 357 -1.52 -19.64 -24.15
CA MET A 357 -0.30 -20.34 -24.55
C MET A 357 0.35 -20.99 -23.34
N LEU A 358 0.67 -22.28 -23.47
CA LEU A 358 1.56 -23.01 -22.57
C LEU A 358 2.99 -22.90 -23.13
N MET A 359 3.93 -22.45 -22.31
CA MET A 359 5.33 -22.27 -22.70
C MET A 359 6.25 -23.03 -21.75
N ASP A 360 7.19 -23.78 -22.32
CA ASP A 360 8.21 -24.49 -21.55
C ASP A 360 9.20 -23.49 -20.94
N VAL A 361 9.54 -23.70 -19.67
CA VAL A 361 10.41 -22.80 -18.92
C VAL A 361 11.75 -23.46 -18.68
N ALA A 362 12.70 -23.17 -19.57
CA ALA A 362 14.09 -23.63 -19.48
C ALA A 362 15.03 -22.60 -18.80
N LEU A 363 14.51 -21.83 -17.83
CA LEU A 363 15.32 -20.84 -17.13
C LEU A 363 16.46 -21.52 -16.34
N GLY A 364 17.70 -21.16 -16.65
CA GLY A 364 18.90 -21.70 -15.98
C GLY A 364 19.49 -22.96 -16.62
N ASN A 365 18.92 -23.49 -17.71
CA ASN A 365 19.56 -24.55 -18.48
C ASN A 365 20.61 -23.95 -19.42
N PRO A 366 21.93 -24.18 -19.21
CA PRO A 366 22.98 -23.58 -20.04
C PRO A 366 23.00 -24.12 -21.47
N ARG A 367 22.31 -25.24 -21.74
CA ARG A 367 22.23 -25.86 -23.08
C ARG A 367 21.14 -25.25 -23.95
N ILE A 368 20.19 -24.52 -23.36
CA ILE A 368 19.05 -23.94 -24.06
C ILE A 368 19.22 -22.42 -24.06
N MET A 369 19.39 -21.85 -25.25
CA MET A 369 19.47 -20.41 -25.39
C MET A 369 18.11 -19.78 -25.11
N LEU A 370 18.07 -18.81 -24.19
CA LEU A 370 16.81 -18.20 -23.77
C LEU A 370 16.03 -17.60 -24.95
N HIS A 371 16.72 -16.94 -25.90
CA HIS A 371 16.07 -16.30 -27.05
C HIS A 371 15.45 -17.28 -28.04
N ASP A 372 15.87 -18.55 -28.05
CA ASP A 372 15.31 -19.59 -28.92
C ASP A 372 14.01 -20.20 -28.34
N THR A 373 13.67 -19.88 -27.09
CA THR A 373 12.47 -20.39 -26.43
C THR A 373 11.29 -19.43 -26.56
N ALA A 374 10.07 -19.98 -26.65
CA ALA A 374 8.84 -19.19 -26.63
C ALA A 374 8.75 -18.34 -25.35
N PHE A 375 9.13 -18.90 -24.20
CA PHE A 375 9.12 -18.18 -22.93
C PHE A 375 10.16 -17.05 -22.88
N GLY A 376 11.37 -17.25 -23.41
CA GLY A 376 12.38 -16.19 -23.47
C GLY A 376 12.01 -15.07 -24.44
N THR A 377 11.37 -15.39 -25.57
CA THR A 377 10.78 -14.39 -26.48
C THR A 377 9.72 -13.56 -25.75
N TYR A 378 8.86 -14.22 -24.96
CA TYR A 378 7.86 -13.56 -24.13
C TYR A 378 8.49 -12.63 -23.07
N LEU A 379 9.54 -13.10 -22.39
CA LEU A 379 10.27 -12.29 -21.40
C LEU A 379 10.91 -11.04 -22.03
N TYR A 380 11.47 -11.16 -23.23
CA TYR A 380 12.03 -10.03 -23.96
C TYR A 380 10.95 -9.03 -24.37
N GLN A 381 9.83 -9.50 -24.91
CA GLN A 381 8.74 -8.63 -25.37
C GLN A 381 8.11 -7.84 -24.21
N GLU A 382 7.85 -8.51 -23.08
CA GLU A 382 7.12 -7.93 -21.94
C GLU A 382 7.99 -7.20 -20.91
N PHE A 383 9.24 -7.63 -20.73
CA PHE A 383 10.12 -7.12 -19.68
C PHE A 383 11.45 -6.56 -20.20
N ASN A 384 11.74 -6.70 -21.51
CA ASN A 384 13.04 -6.38 -22.10
C ASN A 384 14.19 -7.15 -21.42
N LEU A 385 13.91 -8.38 -20.95
CA LEU A 385 14.88 -9.27 -20.33
C LEU A 385 15.48 -10.18 -21.39
N ALA A 386 16.80 -10.19 -21.53
CA ALA A 386 17.50 -10.97 -22.53
C ALA A 386 18.52 -11.93 -21.90
N ALA A 387 19.09 -12.82 -22.71
CA ALA A 387 20.13 -13.75 -22.27
C ALA A 387 21.40 -13.05 -21.73
N ILE A 388 21.63 -11.78 -22.08
CA ILE A 388 22.77 -11.02 -21.55
C ILE A 388 22.62 -10.71 -20.05
N ASP A 389 21.38 -10.71 -19.52
CA ASP A 389 21.05 -10.38 -18.14
C ASP A 389 21.22 -11.58 -17.18
N GLN A 390 22.30 -12.32 -17.34
CA GLN A 390 22.55 -13.62 -16.70
C GLN A 390 22.27 -13.64 -15.18
N ARG A 391 22.65 -12.59 -14.45
CA ARG A 391 22.41 -12.50 -13.00
C ARG A 391 20.93 -12.45 -12.64
N VAL A 392 20.15 -11.65 -13.37
CA VAL A 392 18.70 -11.54 -13.13
C VAL A 392 17.99 -12.80 -13.59
N VAL A 393 18.38 -13.36 -14.74
CA VAL A 393 17.84 -14.63 -15.25
C VAL A 393 18.10 -15.78 -14.28
N GLY A 394 19.29 -15.87 -13.69
CA GLY A 394 19.63 -16.89 -12.69
C GLY A 394 18.80 -16.77 -11.41
N TRP A 395 18.61 -15.54 -10.88
CA TRP A 395 17.70 -15.32 -9.76
C TRP A 395 16.25 -15.62 -10.11
N LEU A 396 15.82 -15.28 -11.33
CA LEU A 396 14.47 -15.54 -11.80
C LEU A 396 14.24 -17.03 -11.91
N ALA A 397 15.22 -17.81 -12.40
CA ALA A 397 15.15 -19.26 -12.40
C ALA A 397 14.93 -19.80 -10.97
N ALA A 398 15.77 -19.43 -10.02
CA ALA A 398 15.66 -19.87 -8.63
C ALA A 398 14.29 -19.52 -8.02
N GLN A 399 13.84 -18.28 -8.18
CA GLN A 399 12.55 -17.82 -7.65
C GLN A 399 11.37 -18.47 -8.38
N PHE A 400 11.43 -18.65 -9.69
CA PHE A 400 10.36 -19.27 -10.47
C PHE A 400 10.10 -20.72 -10.03
N HIS A 401 11.11 -21.44 -9.55
CA HIS A 401 10.96 -22.79 -9.01
C HIS A 401 10.63 -22.82 -7.51
N GLY A 402 11.29 -21.97 -6.72
CA GLY A 402 11.21 -22.02 -5.26
C GLY A 402 10.02 -21.27 -4.64
N GLU A 403 9.46 -20.29 -5.34
CA GLU A 403 8.38 -19.46 -4.80
C GLU A 403 7.03 -20.17 -4.82
N PRO A 404 6.21 -20.05 -3.76
CA PRO A 404 4.89 -20.65 -3.71
C PRO A 404 4.00 -20.11 -4.83
N GLY A 405 3.03 -20.93 -5.27
CA GLY A 405 2.12 -20.60 -6.37
C GLY A 405 2.25 -21.50 -7.61
N VAL A 406 3.31 -22.32 -7.67
CA VAL A 406 3.43 -23.39 -8.66
C VAL A 406 2.33 -24.41 -8.46
N LYS A 407 1.59 -24.74 -9.52
CA LYS A 407 0.59 -25.81 -9.51
C LYS A 407 1.14 -27.07 -10.15
N GLU A 408 0.88 -28.21 -9.52
CA GLU A 408 1.10 -29.51 -10.13
C GLU A 408 0.15 -29.70 -11.31
N ALA A 409 0.68 -30.25 -12.40
CA ALA A 409 -0.06 -30.57 -13.60
C ALA A 409 0.45 -31.89 -14.18
N VAL A 410 -0.44 -32.64 -14.84
CA VAL A 410 -0.08 -33.82 -15.62
C VAL A 410 -0.13 -33.42 -17.08
N THR A 411 0.93 -33.70 -17.82
CA THR A 411 0.95 -33.48 -19.26
C THR A 411 0.50 -34.74 -19.98
N HIS A 412 -0.36 -34.59 -20.97
CA HIS A 412 -0.75 -35.65 -21.88
C HIS A 412 -0.39 -35.23 -23.29
N ARG A 413 0.28 -36.12 -24.03
CA ARG A 413 0.53 -35.90 -25.46
C ARG A 413 -0.78 -36.15 -26.21
N VAL A 414 -1.41 -35.08 -26.68
CA VAL A 414 -2.63 -35.18 -27.49
C VAL A 414 -2.21 -35.46 -28.94
N LEU A 415 -2.34 -36.72 -29.37
CA LEU A 415 -1.99 -37.15 -30.73
C LEU A 415 -3.09 -36.82 -31.77
N ALA A 416 -4.33 -36.56 -31.32
CA ALA A 416 -5.44 -36.07 -32.11
C ALA A 416 -6.42 -35.29 -31.22
N LEU A 417 -7.06 -34.24 -31.74
CA LEU A 417 -8.04 -33.43 -31.02
C LEU A 417 -9.22 -34.31 -30.59
N PRO A 418 -9.46 -34.55 -29.29
CA PRO A 418 -10.56 -35.42 -28.87
C PRO A 418 -11.91 -34.73 -29.13
N ALA A 419 -12.89 -35.48 -29.63
CA ALA A 419 -14.24 -34.97 -29.91
C ALA A 419 -14.98 -34.46 -28.65
N SER A 420 -14.55 -34.89 -27.46
CA SER A 420 -14.91 -34.32 -26.17
C SER A 420 -13.78 -34.56 -25.16
N MET A 421 -13.50 -33.58 -24.28
CA MET A 421 -12.49 -33.68 -23.23
C MET A 421 -13.06 -34.46 -22.03
N PRO A 422 -12.45 -35.57 -21.59
CA PRO A 422 -12.90 -36.27 -20.38
C PRO A 422 -12.56 -35.43 -19.14
N GLY A 423 -13.59 -34.99 -18.40
CA GLY A 423 -13.42 -34.39 -17.07
C GLY A 423 -13.24 -32.87 -17.01
N CYS A 424 -13.69 -32.13 -18.03
CA CYS A 424 -13.90 -30.67 -17.92
C CYS A 424 -15.31 -30.32 -17.49
#